data_AF-A0A820WX84-F1
#
_entry.id   AF-A0A820WX84-F1
#
_cell.length_a   1.000
_cell.length_b   1.000
_cell.length_c   1.000
_cell.angle_alpha   90.00
_cell.angle_beta   90.00
_cell.angle_gamma   90.00
#
_symmetry.space_group_name_H-M   'P 1'
#
loop_
_entity.id
_entity.type
_entity.pdbx_description
1 polymer ?
#
loop_
_entity_poly.entity_id
_entity_poly.type
_entity_poly.pdbx_seq_one_letter_code
_entity_poly.pdbx_strand_id
1 'polypeptide(L)'
;KWNGLVKYVRTKQRVGLVEARVVGARAAQGDVIVILDAHCECVTNWLPPLLTRIALNRKTLAVPIVDGIEWNTLQHNSAYFGDTRYRGIWEWGFLYKETEIPERERNKMKYRTEPYKSPTHAGGLLAIDKKWFFELGAYDPDIKIWGGEQYELSFKVWMCGGQVEWVTCSHVGHLYRGPRRRSMHPRGGNLHQSHINHLRVAEIWMDDYKKYYLHRHPNHIQLDMGDTSEYKALRQRLNCSSFKWFLDNVAYEMAEKYPLPPANLVWGEMRNDQHHDICADTLGNGFGGTIGASGCHGQGGNQLFRLNVEGEWSSDEHCFVSHGDSVGTQHCVQMGRWIPKGEWKYENQTRQMRSMKVSKCLVTDGKRLSLESCQNNNQAQQWKWKEIYVV
;
A
#
# COMPACT_ATOMS: atom_id res chain seq x y z
N LYS A 1 26.69 -28.97 -14.94
CA LYS A 1 26.30 -27.58 -15.32
C LYS A 1 26.34 -26.73 -14.05
N TRP A 2 27.07 -25.61 -14.05
CA TRP A 2 27.27 -24.67 -12.93
C TRP A 2 28.21 -25.08 -11.77
N ASN A 3 28.85 -26.26 -11.80
CA ASN A 3 29.86 -26.67 -10.79
C ASN A 3 29.44 -26.44 -9.31
N GLY A 4 28.16 -26.60 -8.99
CA GLY A 4 27.62 -26.38 -7.64
C GLY A 4 27.34 -24.91 -7.27
N LEU A 5 27.63 -23.94 -8.15
CA LEU A 5 27.34 -22.50 -7.94
C LEU A 5 25.85 -22.20 -7.96
N VAL A 6 25.07 -22.94 -8.77
CA VAL A 6 23.61 -22.83 -8.81
C VAL A 6 23.01 -24.04 -8.11
N LYS A 7 22.16 -23.79 -7.11
CA LYS A 7 21.43 -24.81 -6.36
C LYS A 7 19.94 -24.53 -6.43
N TYR A 8 19.14 -25.59 -6.50
CA TYR A 8 17.68 -25.52 -6.49
C TYR A 8 17.16 -26.08 -5.16
N VAL A 9 16.36 -25.30 -4.44
CA VAL A 9 15.71 -25.71 -3.18
C VAL A 9 14.22 -25.83 -3.44
N ARG A 10 13.67 -27.02 -3.17
CA ARG A 10 12.26 -27.32 -3.42
C ARG A 10 11.46 -27.35 -2.13
N THR A 11 10.37 -26.60 -2.07
CA THR A 11 9.38 -26.72 -0.99
C THR A 11 8.38 -27.83 -1.32
N LYS A 12 7.84 -28.50 -0.28
CA LYS A 12 6.86 -29.58 -0.44
C LYS A 12 5.49 -29.08 -0.90
N GLN A 13 5.17 -27.82 -0.63
CA GLN A 13 3.91 -27.16 -0.97
C GLN A 13 4.14 -25.70 -1.37
N ARG A 14 3.09 -25.02 -1.87
CA ARG A 14 3.12 -23.59 -2.18
C ARG A 14 3.16 -22.79 -0.87
N VAL A 15 4.34 -22.29 -0.50
CA VAL A 15 4.54 -21.50 0.73
C VAL A 15 4.39 -19.99 0.52
N GLY A 16 4.38 -19.53 -0.74
CA GLY A 16 4.33 -18.09 -1.04
C GLY A 16 5.71 -17.44 -1.17
N LEU A 17 5.73 -16.18 -1.59
CA LEU A 17 6.95 -15.40 -1.82
C LEU A 17 7.73 -15.19 -0.51
N VAL A 18 7.03 -14.80 0.56
CA VAL A 18 7.65 -14.46 1.85
C VAL A 18 8.40 -15.65 2.44
N GLU A 19 7.72 -16.77 2.69
CA GLU A 19 8.38 -17.96 3.24
C GLU A 19 9.40 -18.57 2.26
N ALA A 20 9.18 -18.51 0.94
CA ALA A 20 10.17 -18.98 -0.02
C ALA A 20 11.50 -18.21 0.07
N ARG A 21 11.45 -16.89 0.32
CA ARG A 21 12.64 -16.08 0.58
C ARG A 21 13.36 -16.53 1.85
N VAL A 22 12.64 -16.82 2.93
CA VAL A 22 13.24 -17.30 4.18
C VAL A 22 13.88 -18.69 4.00
N VAL A 23 13.20 -19.61 3.30
CA VAL A 23 13.76 -20.93 2.95
C VAL A 23 15.06 -20.77 2.14
N GLY A 24 15.07 -19.89 1.14
CA GLY A 24 16.26 -19.58 0.36
C GLY A 24 17.39 -18.99 1.22
N ALA A 25 17.07 -18.03 2.09
CA ALA A 25 18.01 -17.40 3.02
C ALA A 25 18.65 -18.41 3.99
N ARG A 26 17.87 -19.38 4.50
CA ARG A 26 18.38 -20.45 5.37
C ARG A 26 19.36 -21.35 4.61
N ALA A 27 19.06 -21.68 3.36
CA ALA A 27 19.88 -22.56 2.51
C ALA A 27 21.14 -21.88 1.94
N ALA A 28 21.13 -20.56 1.77
CA ALA A 28 22.27 -19.80 1.27
C ALA A 28 23.48 -19.91 2.21
N GLN A 29 24.69 -19.99 1.67
CA GLN A 29 25.92 -20.14 2.47
C GLN A 29 26.76 -18.86 2.55
N GLY A 30 26.43 -17.83 1.76
CA GLY A 30 27.15 -16.56 1.76
C GLY A 30 26.84 -15.69 2.98
N ASP A 31 27.72 -14.73 3.24
CA ASP A 31 27.59 -13.77 4.35
C ASP A 31 26.48 -12.74 4.11
N VAL A 32 26.17 -12.44 2.85
CA VAL A 32 25.11 -11.52 2.43
C VAL A 32 24.04 -12.29 1.67
N ILE A 33 22.78 -12.07 2.04
CA ILE A 33 21.62 -12.53 1.27
C ILE A 33 21.32 -11.46 0.22
N VAL A 34 21.26 -11.87 -1.04
CA VAL A 34 20.76 -11.03 -2.14
C VAL A 34 19.50 -11.68 -2.69
N ILE A 35 18.39 -10.95 -2.68
CA ILE A 35 17.09 -11.39 -3.19
C ILE A 35 16.86 -10.67 -4.52
N LEU A 36 16.49 -11.45 -5.54
CA LEU A 36 16.05 -10.96 -6.84
C LEU A 36 14.78 -11.70 -7.23
N ASP A 37 13.88 -11.00 -7.92
CA ASP A 37 12.77 -11.66 -8.59
C ASP A 37 13.28 -12.47 -9.79
N ALA A 38 12.52 -13.49 -10.18
CA ALA A 38 12.93 -14.45 -11.21
C ALA A 38 12.93 -13.88 -12.65
N HIS A 39 12.61 -12.60 -12.80
CA HIS A 39 12.46 -11.89 -14.07
C HIS A 39 13.18 -10.53 -14.00
N CYS A 40 14.44 -10.59 -13.58
CA CYS A 40 15.33 -9.45 -13.48
C CYS A 40 16.56 -9.63 -14.39
N GLU A 41 17.12 -8.50 -14.85
CA GLU A 41 18.39 -8.43 -15.55
C GLU A 41 19.33 -7.47 -14.81
N CYS A 42 20.45 -7.99 -14.32
CA CYS A 42 21.39 -7.18 -13.55
C CYS A 42 22.35 -6.42 -14.47
N VAL A 43 22.49 -5.12 -14.25
CA VAL A 43 23.40 -4.27 -15.04
C VAL A 43 24.86 -4.50 -14.61
N THR A 44 25.81 -4.14 -15.48
CA THR A 44 27.24 -4.15 -15.16
C THR A 44 27.52 -3.47 -13.83
N ASN A 45 28.32 -4.12 -12.98
CA ASN A 45 28.76 -3.61 -11.68
C ASN A 45 27.63 -3.36 -10.66
N TRP A 46 26.47 -4.01 -10.79
CA TRP A 46 25.36 -3.83 -9.85
C TRP A 46 25.67 -4.31 -8.41
N LEU A 47 26.43 -5.40 -8.23
CA LEU A 47 26.59 -6.04 -6.92
C LEU A 47 27.59 -5.34 -5.99
N PRO A 48 28.81 -4.93 -6.42
CA PRO A 48 29.80 -4.33 -5.52
C PRO A 48 29.32 -3.08 -4.77
N PRO A 49 28.56 -2.15 -5.37
CA PRO A 49 27.99 -1.01 -4.64
C PRO A 49 27.07 -1.44 -3.48
N LEU A 50 26.22 -2.47 -3.67
CA LEU A 50 25.34 -2.98 -2.61
C LEU A 50 26.16 -3.57 -1.45
N LEU A 51 27.11 -4.45 -1.78
CA LEU A 51 27.94 -5.13 -0.79
C LEU A 51 28.80 -4.15 0.00
N THR A 52 29.31 -3.09 -0.65
CA THR A 52 30.07 -2.03 0.02
C THR A 52 29.28 -1.38 1.15
N ARG A 53 27.98 -1.12 0.96
CA ARG A 53 27.14 -0.51 1.99
C ARG A 53 26.96 -1.41 3.21
N ILE A 54 26.81 -2.70 2.98
CA ILE A 54 26.69 -3.70 4.05
C ILE A 54 28.03 -3.91 4.76
N ALA A 55 29.15 -3.87 4.03
CA ALA A 55 30.49 -3.97 4.60
C ALA A 55 30.82 -2.78 5.51
N LEU A 56 30.41 -1.57 5.14
CA LEU A 56 30.59 -0.37 5.95
C LEU A 56 29.68 -0.35 7.18
N ASN A 57 28.45 -0.84 7.04
CA ASN A 57 27.51 -0.97 8.14
C ASN A 57 26.65 -2.23 7.95
N ARG A 58 26.95 -3.26 8.74
CA ARG A 58 26.27 -4.57 8.71
C ARG A 58 24.75 -4.47 8.84
N LYS A 59 24.24 -3.44 9.53
CA LYS A 59 22.80 -3.22 9.73
C LYS A 59 22.11 -2.47 8.58
N THR A 60 22.75 -2.40 7.41
CA THR A 60 22.18 -1.78 6.21
C THR A 60 21.39 -2.80 5.39
N LEU A 61 20.14 -2.47 5.06
CA LEU A 61 19.39 -3.07 3.97
C LEU A 61 19.68 -2.26 2.71
N ALA A 62 20.51 -2.80 1.82
CA ALA A 62 20.91 -2.14 0.58
C ALA A 62 19.96 -2.55 -0.55
N VAL A 63 19.40 -1.56 -1.25
CA VAL A 63 18.40 -1.77 -2.31
C VAL A 63 18.94 -1.20 -3.62
N PRO A 64 18.98 -1.96 -4.72
CA PRO A 64 19.35 -1.42 -6.01
C PRO A 64 18.26 -0.48 -6.54
N ILE A 65 18.64 0.39 -7.47
CA ILE A 65 17.68 1.08 -8.32
C ILE A 65 17.04 0.04 -9.24
N VAL A 66 15.70 0.00 -9.24
CA VAL A 66 14.93 -0.96 -10.02
C VAL A 66 14.52 -0.31 -11.33
N ASP A 67 15.23 -0.64 -12.39
CA ASP A 67 14.92 -0.17 -13.74
C ASP A 67 13.75 -0.97 -14.32
N GLY A 68 13.00 -0.37 -15.25
CA GLY A 68 11.85 -1.01 -15.87
C GLY A 68 12.20 -1.73 -17.15
N ILE A 69 11.85 -3.01 -17.25
CA ILE A 69 11.88 -3.75 -18.52
C ILE A 69 10.44 -3.87 -19.03
N GLU A 70 10.23 -3.38 -20.26
CA GLU A 70 8.91 -3.40 -20.91
C GLU A 70 8.48 -4.82 -21.27
N TRP A 71 7.24 -5.18 -20.93
CA TRP A 71 6.74 -6.55 -21.05
C TRP A 71 6.66 -7.07 -22.50
N ASN A 72 6.44 -6.17 -23.47
CA ASN A 72 6.20 -6.50 -24.87
C ASN A 72 7.43 -6.33 -25.75
N THR A 73 8.27 -5.33 -25.48
CA THR A 73 9.47 -5.01 -26.27
C THR A 73 10.77 -5.47 -25.62
N LEU A 74 10.74 -5.83 -24.33
CA LEU A 74 11.92 -6.08 -23.50
C LEU A 74 12.89 -4.89 -23.45
N GLN A 75 12.40 -3.68 -23.78
CA GLN A 75 13.21 -2.48 -23.69
C GLN A 75 13.53 -2.17 -22.24
N HIS A 76 14.81 -1.95 -21.94
CA HIS A 76 15.29 -1.56 -20.63
C HIS A 76 15.27 -0.04 -20.48
N ASN A 77 14.46 0.44 -19.53
CA ASN A 77 14.24 1.85 -19.23
C ASN A 77 14.76 2.17 -17.83
N SER A 78 15.65 3.15 -17.72
CA SER A 78 16.14 3.64 -16.42
C SER A 78 14.98 4.14 -15.57
N ALA A 79 14.98 3.80 -14.28
CA ALA A 79 14.01 4.30 -13.30
C ALA A 79 14.08 5.82 -13.16
N TYR A 80 15.26 6.40 -13.38
CA TYR A 80 15.49 7.83 -13.26
C TYR A 80 15.71 8.48 -14.62
N PHE A 81 14.95 9.56 -14.85
CA PHE A 81 15.16 10.49 -15.94
C PHE A 81 15.75 11.79 -15.37
N GLY A 82 16.93 12.17 -15.84
CA GLY A 82 17.63 13.38 -15.39
C GLY A 82 18.06 13.35 -13.93
N ASP A 83 17.81 14.45 -13.22
CA ASP A 83 18.35 14.71 -11.88
C ASP A 83 17.41 14.31 -10.74
N THR A 84 16.19 13.93 -11.06
CA THR A 84 15.19 13.52 -10.08
C THR A 84 15.53 12.13 -9.55
N ARG A 85 15.40 11.97 -8.24
CA ARG A 85 15.56 10.69 -7.53
C ARG A 85 14.35 10.49 -6.65
N TYR A 86 13.94 9.25 -6.49
CA TYR A 86 12.77 8.89 -5.71
C TYR A 86 13.14 7.99 -4.54
N ARG A 87 12.30 7.97 -3.52
CA ARG A 87 12.41 7.01 -2.42
C ARG A 87 11.05 6.45 -2.06
N GLY A 88 11.06 5.21 -1.59
CA GLY A 88 9.85 4.46 -1.27
C GLY A 88 9.15 4.99 -0.03
N ILE A 89 7.87 5.32 -0.19
CA ILE A 89 6.92 5.71 0.85
C ILE A 89 5.62 4.90 0.70
N TRP A 90 4.57 5.27 1.43
CA TRP A 90 3.25 4.64 1.31
C TRP A 90 2.15 5.68 1.55
N GLU A 91 0.90 5.28 1.31
CA GLU A 91 -0.27 5.95 1.90
C GLU A 91 -0.86 5.06 3.01
N TRP A 92 -1.70 5.63 3.87
CA TRP A 92 -2.12 4.99 5.13
C TRP A 92 -2.89 3.66 4.97
N GLY A 93 -3.33 3.30 3.76
CA GLY A 93 -3.89 2.00 3.39
C GLY A 93 -2.85 0.95 2.94
N PHE A 94 -1.55 1.19 3.11
CA PHE A 94 -0.42 0.35 2.65
C PHE A 94 -0.30 0.18 1.14
N LEU A 95 -0.78 1.13 0.34
CA LEU A 95 -0.39 1.19 -1.06
C LEU A 95 1.02 1.80 -1.19
N TYR A 96 1.89 1.12 -1.94
CA TYR A 96 3.26 1.57 -2.19
C TYR A 96 3.26 2.83 -3.05
N LYS A 97 4.05 3.81 -2.65
CA LYS A 97 4.20 5.10 -3.32
C LYS A 97 5.68 5.44 -3.40
N GLU A 98 6.01 6.29 -4.35
CA GLU A 98 7.32 6.90 -4.45
C GLU A 98 7.16 8.42 -4.40
N THR A 99 8.08 9.08 -3.71
CA THR A 99 8.18 10.54 -3.71
C THR A 99 9.59 10.92 -4.09
N GLU A 100 9.73 12.08 -4.72
CA GLU A 100 11.04 12.68 -4.93
C GLU A 100 11.78 12.82 -3.59
N ILE A 101 13.09 12.60 -3.59
CA ILE A 101 13.92 12.74 -2.39
C ILE A 101 13.77 14.17 -1.83
N PRO A 102 13.44 14.33 -0.54
CA PRO A 102 13.35 15.64 0.07
C PRO A 102 14.68 16.39 -0.01
N GLU A 103 14.61 17.72 -0.04
CA GLU A 103 15.78 18.59 -0.07
C GLU A 103 16.76 18.27 1.07
N ARG A 104 16.23 17.94 2.25
CA ARG A 104 17.00 17.51 3.42
C ARG A 104 17.89 16.28 3.16
N GLU A 105 17.44 15.29 2.38
CA GLU A 105 18.32 14.17 1.99
C GLU A 105 19.25 14.57 0.84
N ARG A 106 18.74 15.32 -0.13
CA ARG A 106 19.53 15.75 -1.30
C ARG A 106 20.74 16.58 -0.91
N ASN A 107 20.60 17.48 0.06
CA ASN A 107 21.68 18.35 0.53
C ASN A 107 22.76 17.60 1.32
N LYS A 108 22.50 16.36 1.78
CA LYS A 108 23.52 15.49 2.38
C LYS A 108 24.39 14.81 1.33
N MET A 109 23.92 14.71 0.09
CA MET A 109 24.64 14.06 -0.99
C MET A 109 25.64 15.03 -1.60
N LYS A 110 26.93 14.69 -1.55
CA LYS A 110 27.98 15.43 -2.25
C LYS A 110 27.97 15.10 -3.75
N TYR A 111 27.67 13.84 -4.08
CA TYR A 111 27.60 13.35 -5.45
C TYR A 111 26.25 12.70 -5.72
N ARG A 112 25.75 12.83 -6.95
CA ARG A 112 24.46 12.25 -7.38
C ARG A 112 24.43 10.71 -7.35
N THR A 113 25.60 10.10 -7.29
CA THR A 113 25.85 8.65 -7.24
C THR A 113 26.05 8.13 -5.82
N GLU A 114 25.83 8.97 -4.81
CA GLU A 114 25.81 8.50 -3.42
C GLU A 114 24.49 7.78 -3.12
N PRO A 115 24.52 6.75 -2.26
CA PRO A 115 23.31 6.12 -1.75
C PRO A 115 22.56 7.10 -0.84
N TYR A 116 21.24 6.93 -0.75
CA TYR A 116 20.40 7.73 0.14
C TYR A 116 19.41 6.88 0.92
N LYS A 117 18.95 7.44 2.04
CA LYS A 117 18.04 6.76 2.97
C LYS A 117 16.61 6.76 2.43
N SER A 118 15.97 5.60 2.45
CA SER A 118 14.57 5.41 2.04
C SER A 118 13.73 4.90 3.21
N PRO A 119 12.54 5.48 3.49
CA PRO A 119 11.63 4.96 4.51
C PRO A 119 11.23 3.50 4.26
N THR A 120 11.01 3.12 3.01
CA THR A 120 10.64 1.75 2.62
C THR A 120 11.36 1.30 1.34
N HIS A 121 11.12 0.06 0.92
CA HIS A 121 11.57 -0.47 -0.37
C HIS A 121 10.44 -1.19 -1.11
N ALA A 122 10.61 -1.45 -2.41
CA ALA A 122 9.60 -2.10 -3.24
C ALA A 122 9.40 -3.60 -2.96
N GLY A 123 10.24 -4.22 -2.12
CA GLY A 123 10.13 -5.63 -1.73
C GLY A 123 10.93 -6.63 -2.59
N GLY A 124 10.91 -6.47 -3.91
CA GLY A 124 11.43 -7.46 -4.88
C GLY A 124 12.94 -7.73 -4.84
N LEU A 125 13.73 -6.67 -4.72
CA LEU A 125 15.18 -6.69 -4.89
C LEU A 125 15.87 -6.04 -3.70
N LEU A 126 16.78 -6.76 -3.04
CA LEU A 126 17.52 -6.26 -1.88
C LEU A 126 18.78 -7.08 -1.58
N ALA A 127 19.69 -6.50 -0.80
CA ALA A 127 20.83 -7.15 -0.19
C ALA A 127 20.90 -6.82 1.31
N ILE A 128 21.16 -7.83 2.15
CA ILE A 128 21.27 -7.68 3.61
C ILE A 128 22.26 -8.70 4.19
N ASP A 129 22.99 -8.30 5.22
CA ASP A 129 23.82 -9.24 6.00
C ASP A 129 22.97 -10.39 6.53
N LYS A 130 23.42 -11.63 6.29
CA LYS A 130 22.66 -12.84 6.62
C LYS A 130 22.40 -12.94 8.11
N LYS A 131 23.41 -12.66 8.94
CA LYS A 131 23.26 -12.74 10.41
C LYS A 131 22.27 -11.69 10.89
N TRP A 132 22.36 -10.46 10.38
CA TRP A 132 21.44 -9.37 10.72
C TRP A 132 20.00 -9.69 10.32
N PHE A 133 19.79 -10.25 9.13
CA PHE A 133 18.46 -10.69 8.70
C PHE A 133 17.81 -11.67 9.69
N PHE A 134 18.58 -12.64 10.22
CA PHE A 134 18.07 -13.59 11.21
C PHE A 134 18.01 -13.02 12.64
N GLU A 135 18.87 -12.08 13.01
CA GLU A 135 18.77 -11.32 14.26
C GLU A 135 17.49 -10.48 14.32
N LEU A 136 17.03 -9.97 13.17
CA LEU A 136 15.73 -9.32 13.00
C LEU A 136 14.54 -10.30 12.97
N GLY A 137 14.76 -11.60 13.18
CA GLY A 137 13.73 -12.63 13.11
C GLY A 137 13.28 -12.98 11.69
N ALA A 138 14.14 -12.79 10.67
CA ALA A 138 13.81 -12.98 9.25
C ALA A 138 12.56 -12.18 8.86
N TYR A 139 11.71 -12.68 7.95
CA TYR A 139 10.34 -12.18 7.81
C TYR A 139 9.43 -12.84 8.85
N ASP A 140 8.38 -12.14 9.27
CA ASP A 140 7.30 -12.75 10.05
C ASP A 140 6.67 -13.94 9.30
N PRO A 141 6.71 -15.18 9.86
CA PRO A 141 6.22 -16.38 9.19
C PRO A 141 4.71 -16.36 8.95
N ASP A 142 3.96 -15.52 9.67
CA ASP A 142 2.52 -15.33 9.48
C ASP A 142 2.19 -14.25 8.44
N ILE A 143 3.18 -13.55 7.88
CA ILE A 143 3.02 -12.82 6.63
C ILE A 143 3.05 -13.81 5.48
N LYS A 144 1.86 -14.25 5.06
CA LYS A 144 1.71 -15.36 4.10
C LYS A 144 1.62 -14.84 2.67
N ILE A 145 2.11 -15.66 1.75
CA ILE A 145 2.00 -15.44 0.29
C ILE A 145 2.70 -14.17 -0.21
N TRP A 146 2.11 -12.99 -0.06
CA TRP A 146 2.59 -11.72 -0.61
C TRP A 146 1.84 -10.54 0.03
N GLY A 147 2.51 -9.39 0.16
CA GLY A 147 1.94 -8.14 0.63
C GLY A 147 2.29 -7.90 2.08
N GLY A 148 2.76 -6.68 2.40
CA GLY A 148 3.15 -6.28 3.74
C GLY A 148 4.62 -6.52 4.07
N GLU A 149 5.28 -7.49 3.44
CA GLU A 149 6.63 -7.92 3.83
C GLU A 149 7.68 -6.82 3.65
N GLN A 150 7.50 -5.97 2.64
CA GLN A 150 8.39 -4.84 2.37
C GLN A 150 8.27 -3.76 3.45
N TYR A 151 7.07 -3.52 3.97
CA TYR A 151 6.85 -2.57 5.07
C TYR A 151 7.38 -3.13 6.37
N GLU A 152 7.08 -4.40 6.64
CA GLU A 152 7.51 -5.09 7.84
C GLU A 152 9.03 -5.11 8.00
N LEU A 153 9.76 -5.48 6.93
CA LEU A 153 11.21 -5.46 6.94
C LEU A 153 11.77 -4.03 7.04
N SER A 154 11.18 -3.06 6.34
CA SER A 154 11.60 -1.66 6.43
C SER A 154 11.47 -1.11 7.85
N PHE A 155 10.32 -1.33 8.49
CA PHE A 155 10.03 -0.86 9.84
C PHE A 155 10.98 -1.53 10.84
N LYS A 156 11.18 -2.86 10.74
CA LYS A 156 12.18 -3.57 11.55
C LYS A 156 13.57 -2.98 11.42
N VAL A 157 14.07 -2.85 10.20
CA VAL A 157 15.43 -2.35 9.95
C VAL A 157 15.60 -0.96 10.56
N TRP A 158 14.68 -0.04 10.28
CA TRP A 158 14.79 1.32 10.80
C TRP A 158 14.61 1.42 12.32
N MET A 159 13.53 0.84 12.83
CA MET A 159 13.16 1.00 14.24
C MET A 159 14.11 0.23 15.15
N CYS A 160 14.76 -0.84 14.68
CA CYS A 160 15.68 -1.66 15.48
C CYS A 160 17.17 -1.31 15.23
N GLY A 161 17.45 -0.08 14.78
CA GLY A 161 18.80 0.50 14.76
C GLY A 161 19.64 0.19 13.52
N GLY A 162 19.02 -0.22 12.42
CA GLY A 162 19.61 -0.32 11.10
C GLY A 162 19.23 0.84 10.19
N GLN A 163 19.45 0.68 8.88
CA GLN A 163 19.09 1.66 7.87
C GLN A 163 18.75 1.01 6.54
N VAL A 164 17.82 1.61 5.80
CA VAL A 164 17.48 1.20 4.43
C VAL A 164 18.07 2.23 3.48
N GLU A 165 18.93 1.78 2.57
CA GLU A 165 19.62 2.65 1.61
C GLU A 165 19.32 2.20 0.18
N TRP A 166 18.91 3.15 -0.66
CA TRP A 166 18.83 2.96 -2.11
C TRP A 166 20.19 3.33 -2.70
N VAL A 167 20.81 2.38 -3.38
CA VAL A 167 22.19 2.47 -3.85
C VAL A 167 22.21 2.83 -5.32
N THR A 168 22.42 4.13 -5.59
CA THR A 168 22.30 4.74 -6.92
C THR A 168 23.24 4.19 -7.98
N CYS A 169 24.38 3.61 -7.61
CA CYS A 169 25.29 2.94 -8.57
C CYS A 169 24.89 1.49 -8.89
N SER A 170 23.91 0.92 -8.17
CA SER A 170 23.45 -0.45 -8.39
C SER A 170 22.12 -0.41 -9.13
N HIS A 171 22.11 -0.93 -10.35
CA HIS A 171 20.92 -0.98 -11.19
C HIS A 171 20.57 -2.42 -11.54
N VAL A 172 19.29 -2.76 -11.41
CA VAL A 172 18.74 -4.06 -11.83
C VAL A 172 17.42 -3.81 -12.54
N GLY A 173 17.36 -4.22 -13.81
CA GLY A 173 16.13 -4.19 -14.59
C GLY A 173 15.14 -5.25 -14.09
N HIS A 174 13.87 -4.89 -13.99
CA HIS A 174 12.78 -5.76 -13.58
C HIS A 174 11.67 -5.74 -14.64
N LEU A 175 11.28 -6.93 -15.11
CA LEU A 175 10.21 -7.08 -16.11
C LEU A 175 8.84 -6.77 -15.50
N TYR A 176 8.28 -5.61 -15.87
CA TYR A 176 6.91 -5.28 -15.48
C TYR A 176 5.90 -6.14 -16.23
N ARG A 177 4.75 -6.41 -15.61
CA ARG A 177 3.71 -7.26 -16.20
C ARG A 177 2.87 -6.44 -17.18
N GLY A 178 2.61 -7.00 -18.36
CA GLY A 178 1.66 -6.43 -19.31
C GLY A 178 0.19 -6.55 -18.89
N PRO A 179 -0.73 -5.95 -19.67
CA PRO A 179 -2.17 -6.06 -19.46
C PRO A 179 -2.61 -7.52 -19.40
N ARG A 180 -3.23 -7.94 -18.30
CA ARG A 180 -3.65 -9.33 -18.10
C ARG A 180 -4.86 -9.65 -18.98
N ARG A 181 -4.72 -10.57 -19.95
CA ARG A 181 -5.85 -11.03 -20.78
C ARG A 181 -6.74 -12.10 -20.10
N ARG A 182 -6.35 -12.64 -18.94
CA ARG A 182 -7.15 -13.50 -18.03
C ARG A 182 -6.32 -13.73 -16.76
N SER A 183 -6.88 -13.50 -15.59
CA SER A 183 -6.17 -13.69 -14.32
C SER A 183 -6.05 -15.20 -14.00
N MET A 184 -4.85 -15.77 -14.10
CA MET A 184 -4.48 -17.05 -13.48
C MET A 184 -4.07 -16.88 -12.00
N HIS A 185 -4.67 -15.91 -11.28
CA HIS A 185 -4.59 -15.92 -9.83
C HIS A 185 -5.68 -16.86 -9.31
N PRO A 186 -5.41 -17.73 -8.32
CA PRO A 186 -6.49 -18.35 -7.58
C PRO A 186 -7.42 -17.22 -7.10
N ARG A 187 -8.69 -17.30 -7.51
CA ARG A 187 -9.70 -16.25 -7.34
C ARG A 187 -9.65 -15.70 -5.90
N GLY A 188 -9.46 -14.39 -5.74
CA GLY A 188 -9.62 -13.64 -4.48
C GLY A 188 -8.63 -13.91 -3.33
N GLY A 189 -8.04 -15.10 -3.21
CA GLY A 189 -7.32 -15.51 -2.00
C GLY A 189 -6.05 -14.73 -1.66
N ASN A 190 -5.31 -14.27 -2.66
CA ASN A 190 -4.08 -13.49 -2.41
C ASN A 190 -4.39 -12.05 -1.91
N LEU A 191 -5.52 -11.46 -2.34
CA LEU A 191 -5.90 -10.12 -1.88
C LEU A 191 -6.36 -10.16 -0.43
N HIS A 192 -7.21 -11.14 -0.08
CA HIS A 192 -7.61 -11.38 1.31
C HIS A 192 -6.39 -11.55 2.23
N GLN A 193 -5.45 -12.41 1.82
CA GLN A 193 -4.23 -12.63 2.58
C GLN A 193 -3.38 -11.36 2.72
N SER A 194 -3.28 -10.53 1.68
CA SER A 194 -2.54 -9.27 1.74
C SER A 194 -3.15 -8.29 2.76
N HIS A 195 -4.47 -8.27 2.91
CA HIS A 195 -5.15 -7.44 3.91
C HIS A 195 -4.83 -7.91 5.34
N ILE A 196 -4.86 -9.23 5.58
CA ILE A 196 -4.44 -9.82 6.85
C ILE A 196 -2.99 -9.43 7.17
N ASN A 197 -2.09 -9.57 6.19
CA ASN A 197 -0.68 -9.21 6.37
C ASN A 197 -0.51 -7.72 6.70
N HIS A 198 -1.20 -6.82 5.99
CA HIS A 198 -1.16 -5.38 6.25
C HIS A 198 -1.65 -5.02 7.67
N LEU A 199 -2.77 -5.61 8.10
CA LEU A 199 -3.28 -5.42 9.46
C LEU A 199 -2.26 -5.91 10.51
N ARG A 200 -1.66 -7.07 10.28
CA ARG A 200 -0.63 -7.64 11.15
C ARG A 200 0.60 -6.73 11.27
N VAL A 201 1.06 -6.17 10.15
CA VAL A 201 2.16 -5.18 10.14
C VAL A 201 1.77 -3.92 10.93
N ALA A 202 0.56 -3.40 10.73
CA ALA A 202 0.08 -2.24 11.49
C ALA A 202 0.04 -2.54 13.01
N GLU A 203 -0.48 -3.70 13.40
CA GLU A 203 -0.60 -4.09 14.80
C GLU A 203 0.75 -4.20 15.52
N ILE A 204 1.77 -4.74 14.84
CA ILE A 204 3.08 -4.96 15.46
C ILE A 204 3.94 -3.70 15.43
N TRP A 205 3.89 -2.92 14.33
CA TRP A 205 4.89 -1.90 14.04
C TRP A 205 4.38 -0.46 14.05
N MET A 206 3.07 -0.20 13.95
CA MET A 206 2.56 1.18 13.79
C MET A 206 2.09 1.85 15.10
N ASP A 207 2.15 1.17 16.25
CA ASP A 207 1.67 1.71 17.53
C ASP A 207 0.24 2.27 17.40
N ASP A 208 -0.04 3.46 17.95
CA ASP A 208 -1.33 4.16 17.85
C ASP A 208 -1.68 4.63 16.43
N TYR A 209 -0.76 4.52 15.46
CA TYR A 209 -1.01 4.89 14.07
C TYR A 209 -1.77 3.80 13.30
N LYS A 210 -1.94 2.59 13.84
CA LYS A 210 -2.76 1.54 13.22
C LYS A 210 -4.20 2.00 12.92
N LYS A 211 -4.73 2.94 13.70
CA LYS A 211 -6.07 3.52 13.47
C LYS A 211 -6.20 4.18 12.10
N TYR A 212 -5.13 4.75 11.55
CA TYR A 212 -5.16 5.39 10.24
C TYR A 212 -5.23 4.37 9.10
N TYR A 213 -4.66 3.17 9.30
CA TYR A 213 -4.93 2.04 8.42
C TYR A 213 -6.40 1.63 8.45
N LEU A 214 -7.00 1.57 9.64
CA LEU A 214 -8.43 1.25 9.81
C LEU A 214 -9.37 2.37 9.34
N HIS A 215 -8.94 3.64 9.33
CA HIS A 215 -9.71 4.71 8.67
C HIS A 215 -9.78 4.46 7.16
N ARG A 216 -8.70 3.95 6.56
CA ARG A 216 -8.67 3.61 5.13
C ARG A 216 -9.39 2.29 4.85
N HIS A 217 -9.24 1.29 5.70
CA HIS A 217 -9.83 -0.03 5.54
C HIS A 217 -10.66 -0.46 6.75
N PRO A 218 -11.81 0.19 7.01
CA PRO A 218 -12.62 -0.09 8.20
C PRO A 218 -13.21 -1.52 8.18
N ASN A 219 -13.40 -2.09 7.00
CA ASN A 219 -13.80 -3.47 6.77
C ASN A 219 -12.76 -4.51 7.24
N HIS A 220 -11.55 -4.09 7.62
CA HIS A 220 -10.49 -4.98 8.10
C HIS A 220 -10.45 -5.10 9.64
N ILE A 221 -11.29 -4.35 10.37
CA ILE A 221 -11.32 -4.36 11.85
C ILE A 221 -11.47 -5.77 12.44
N GLN A 222 -12.18 -6.66 11.76
CA GLN A 222 -12.50 -8.01 12.23
C GLN A 222 -11.64 -9.10 11.59
N LEU A 223 -10.64 -8.76 10.78
CA LEU A 223 -9.77 -9.76 10.17
C LEU A 223 -8.94 -10.48 11.24
N ASP A 224 -8.92 -11.81 11.17
CA ASP A 224 -8.05 -12.63 12.01
C ASP A 224 -6.61 -12.56 11.47
N MET A 225 -5.77 -11.84 12.19
CA MET A 225 -4.34 -11.69 11.92
C MET A 225 -3.45 -12.70 12.66
N GLY A 226 -4.05 -13.63 13.41
CA GLY A 226 -3.34 -14.57 14.27
C GLY A 226 -2.63 -13.90 15.46
N ASP A 227 -1.85 -14.70 16.19
CA ASP A 227 -1.11 -14.22 17.36
C ASP A 227 0.08 -13.35 16.95
N THR A 228 0.19 -12.16 17.55
CA THR A 228 1.27 -11.18 17.31
C THR A 228 2.28 -11.12 18.44
N SER A 229 2.12 -11.93 19.49
CA SER A 229 2.88 -11.86 20.73
C SER A 229 4.39 -12.06 20.53
N GLU A 230 4.78 -13.03 19.69
CA GLU A 230 6.20 -13.33 19.44
C GLU A 230 6.94 -12.13 18.83
N TYR A 231 6.37 -11.50 17.81
CA TYR A 231 7.01 -10.38 17.11
C TYR A 231 6.93 -9.07 17.91
N LYS A 232 5.89 -8.88 18.72
CA LYS A 232 5.87 -7.81 19.74
C LYS A 232 6.97 -8.00 20.78
N ALA A 233 7.18 -9.24 21.26
CA ALA A 233 8.27 -9.55 22.18
C ALA A 233 9.65 -9.39 21.52
N LEU A 234 9.80 -9.77 20.26
CA LEU A 234 11.03 -9.51 19.48
C LEU A 234 11.35 -8.02 19.41
N ARG A 235 10.34 -7.20 19.08
CA ARG A 235 10.47 -5.73 19.03
C ARG A 235 10.96 -5.16 20.37
N GLN A 236 10.47 -5.69 21.49
CA GLN A 236 10.93 -5.31 22.83
C GLN A 236 12.37 -5.78 23.11
N ARG A 237 12.71 -7.04 22.80
CA ARG A 237 14.06 -7.59 22.99
C ARG A 237 15.15 -6.84 22.22
N LEU A 238 14.81 -6.39 21.00
CA LEU A 238 15.71 -5.60 20.15
C LEU A 238 15.74 -4.11 20.53
N ASN A 239 14.98 -3.70 21.54
CA ASN A 239 14.85 -2.31 21.99
C ASN A 239 14.53 -1.35 20.83
N CYS A 240 13.57 -1.75 19.98
CA CYS A 240 13.24 -0.97 18.80
C CYS A 240 12.49 0.32 19.18
N SER A 241 12.75 1.38 18.41
CA SER A 241 12.12 2.69 18.55
C SER A 241 10.61 2.64 18.22
N SER A 242 9.88 3.70 18.58
CA SER A 242 8.46 3.85 18.26
C SER A 242 8.22 4.16 16.79
N PHE A 243 7.00 3.92 16.30
CA PHE A 243 6.60 4.33 14.96
C PHE A 243 6.59 5.85 14.81
N LYS A 244 6.27 6.58 15.89
CA LYS A 244 6.41 8.03 15.94
C LYS A 244 7.86 8.46 15.68
N TRP A 245 8.83 7.82 16.32
CA TRP A 245 10.24 8.10 16.05
C TRP A 245 10.58 7.85 14.58
N PHE A 246 10.08 6.76 14.00
CA PHE A 246 10.30 6.45 12.59
C PHE A 246 9.73 7.53 11.65
N LEU A 247 8.50 7.99 11.90
CA LEU A 247 7.91 9.10 11.14
C LEU A 247 8.71 10.38 11.30
N ASP A 248 9.12 10.76 12.52
CA ASP A 248 9.82 12.03 12.77
C ASP A 248 11.25 12.04 12.20
N ASN A 249 11.94 10.88 12.19
CA ASN A 249 13.37 10.82 11.89
C ASN A 249 13.70 10.23 10.51
N VAL A 250 12.84 9.37 9.98
CA VAL A 250 13.09 8.65 8.72
C VAL A 250 12.09 9.07 7.65
N ALA A 251 10.80 8.98 7.96
CA ALA A 251 9.69 9.17 7.02
C ALA A 251 8.99 10.53 7.23
N TYR A 252 9.76 11.59 7.46
CA TYR A 252 9.27 12.90 7.91
C TYR A 252 8.38 13.61 6.88
N GLU A 253 8.52 13.28 5.61
CA GLU A 253 7.68 13.78 4.51
C GLU A 253 6.34 13.05 4.40
N MET A 254 6.13 11.95 5.13
CA MET A 254 4.89 11.17 5.02
C MET A 254 3.67 12.03 5.29
N ALA A 255 3.67 12.79 6.39
CA ALA A 255 2.54 13.64 6.74
C ALA A 255 2.31 14.81 5.75
N GLU A 256 3.36 15.23 5.03
CA GLU A 256 3.25 16.23 3.97
C GLU A 256 2.67 15.60 2.69
N LYS A 257 3.16 14.45 2.25
CA LYS A 257 2.72 13.82 0.99
C LYS A 257 1.37 13.11 1.11
N TYR A 258 1.16 12.42 2.22
CA TYR A 258 -0.05 11.68 2.56
C TYR A 258 -0.44 11.99 4.02
N PRO A 259 -1.18 13.08 4.27
CA PRO A 259 -1.57 13.46 5.62
C PRO A 259 -2.41 12.39 6.30
N LEU A 260 -2.50 12.47 7.64
CA LEU A 260 -3.28 11.52 8.43
C LEU A 260 -4.77 11.55 7.99
N PRO A 261 -5.38 10.41 7.63
CA PRO A 261 -6.76 10.37 7.19
C PRO A 261 -7.71 10.69 8.37
N PRO A 262 -8.72 11.55 8.17
CA PRO A 262 -9.74 11.80 9.18
C PRO A 262 -10.50 10.53 9.57
N ALA A 263 -11.13 10.54 10.74
CA ALA A 263 -11.97 9.44 11.20
C ALA A 263 -13.22 9.29 10.32
N ASN A 264 -13.65 8.05 10.11
CA ASN A 264 -14.90 7.76 9.39
C ASN A 264 -16.11 8.13 10.25
N LEU A 265 -17.10 8.79 9.64
CA LEU A 265 -18.43 9.01 10.21
C LEU A 265 -19.31 7.78 9.98
N VAL A 266 -19.34 7.29 8.74
CA VAL A 266 -20.04 6.07 8.31
C VAL A 266 -19.25 5.39 7.20
N TRP A 267 -19.40 4.09 7.05
CA TRP A 267 -18.74 3.30 6.02
C TRP A 267 -19.55 2.03 5.71
N GLY A 268 -19.25 1.38 4.58
CA GLY A 268 -19.93 0.16 4.15
C GLY A 268 -20.54 0.25 2.76
N GLU A 269 -21.49 -0.63 2.46
CA GLU A 269 -22.34 -0.53 1.27
C GLU A 269 -23.45 0.50 1.48
N MET A 270 -23.75 1.27 0.44
CA MET A 270 -24.84 2.25 0.43
C MET A 270 -26.02 1.69 -0.34
N ARG A 271 -27.03 1.17 0.38
CA ARG A 271 -28.26 0.57 -0.18
C ARG A 271 -29.34 1.64 -0.38
N ASN A 272 -30.00 1.62 -1.52
CA ASN A 272 -31.12 2.53 -1.78
C ASN A 272 -32.43 2.02 -1.16
N ASP A 273 -33.26 2.93 -0.63
CA ASP A 273 -34.53 2.54 0.00
C ASP A 273 -35.66 2.27 -0.98
N GLN A 274 -35.69 2.90 -2.16
CA GLN A 274 -36.69 2.61 -3.20
C GLN A 274 -36.33 1.33 -3.97
N HIS A 275 -35.05 1.19 -4.29
CA HIS A 275 -34.50 0.05 -5.02
C HIS A 275 -33.71 -0.84 -4.05
N HIS A 276 -34.42 -1.68 -3.29
CA HIS A 276 -33.87 -2.43 -2.15
C HIS A 276 -32.63 -3.30 -2.45
N ASP A 277 -32.49 -3.77 -3.69
CA ASP A 277 -31.36 -4.59 -4.15
C ASP A 277 -30.29 -3.79 -4.90
N ILE A 278 -30.37 -2.46 -4.89
CA ILE A 278 -29.43 -1.57 -5.60
C ILE A 278 -28.55 -0.82 -4.61
N CYS A 279 -27.25 -0.87 -4.88
CA CYS A 279 -26.20 -0.22 -4.12
C CYS A 279 -25.46 0.80 -5.00
N ALA A 280 -24.93 1.87 -4.39
CA ALA A 280 -23.91 2.67 -5.04
C ALA A 280 -22.71 1.80 -5.43
N ASP A 281 -22.07 2.08 -6.56
CA ASP A 281 -21.00 1.25 -7.12
C ASP A 281 -20.03 2.11 -7.95
N THR A 282 -18.73 1.91 -7.77
CA THR A 282 -17.70 2.59 -8.58
C THR A 282 -17.65 2.10 -10.03
N LEU A 283 -18.32 0.99 -10.33
CA LEU A 283 -18.36 0.28 -11.62
C LEU A 283 -16.97 -0.13 -12.13
N GLY A 284 -15.94 -0.07 -11.27
CA GLY A 284 -14.55 -0.23 -11.66
C GLY A 284 -14.02 0.90 -12.55
N ASN A 285 -14.72 2.03 -12.61
CA ASN A 285 -14.27 3.20 -13.37
C ASN A 285 -13.05 3.84 -12.69
N GLY A 286 -12.08 4.29 -13.49
CA GLY A 286 -10.90 5.00 -12.99
C GLY A 286 -11.14 6.48 -12.70
N PHE A 287 -10.08 7.19 -12.30
CA PHE A 287 -10.10 8.65 -12.09
C PHE A 287 -10.66 9.43 -13.28
N GLY A 288 -11.44 10.47 -13.01
CA GLY A 288 -12.17 11.24 -14.03
C GLY A 288 -13.45 10.58 -14.55
N GLY A 289 -13.73 9.33 -14.16
CA GLY A 289 -14.99 8.65 -14.45
C GLY A 289 -16.17 9.13 -13.58
N THR A 290 -17.30 8.44 -13.74
CA THR A 290 -18.50 8.60 -12.89
C THR A 290 -18.75 7.32 -12.11
N ILE A 291 -19.46 7.45 -10.99
CA ILE A 291 -19.99 6.30 -10.26
C ILE A 291 -21.45 6.05 -10.64
N GLY A 292 -21.93 4.84 -10.38
CA GLY A 292 -23.29 4.45 -10.70
C GLY A 292 -23.90 3.58 -9.63
N ALA A 293 -24.94 2.83 -10.01
CA ALA A 293 -25.61 1.93 -9.10
C ALA A 293 -25.69 0.53 -9.74
N SER A 294 -25.54 -0.50 -8.92
CA SER A 294 -25.60 -1.88 -9.37
C SER A 294 -26.21 -2.79 -8.28
N GLY A 295 -26.40 -4.07 -8.59
CA GLY A 295 -26.96 -5.02 -7.63
C GLY A 295 -26.09 -5.15 -6.38
N CYS A 296 -26.67 -4.99 -5.20
CA CYS A 296 -25.97 -5.14 -3.93
C CYS A 296 -25.44 -6.57 -3.78
N HIS A 297 -24.13 -6.73 -3.62
CA HIS A 297 -23.52 -8.06 -3.49
C HIS A 297 -22.90 -8.34 -2.11
N GLY A 298 -22.73 -7.32 -1.25
CA GLY A 298 -22.22 -7.51 0.11
C GLY A 298 -20.77 -7.99 0.20
N GLN A 299 -19.98 -7.80 -0.87
CA GLN A 299 -18.58 -8.27 -0.95
C GLN A 299 -17.55 -7.15 -0.78
N GLY A 300 -18.00 -5.91 -0.50
CA GLY A 300 -17.13 -4.73 -0.47
C GLY A 300 -16.63 -4.36 -1.87
N GLY A 301 -15.32 -4.19 -2.04
CA GLY A 301 -14.72 -3.83 -3.32
C GLY A 301 -15.31 -2.54 -3.89
N ASN A 302 -15.84 -2.61 -5.11
CA ASN A 302 -16.46 -1.46 -5.79
C ASN A 302 -17.72 -0.90 -5.08
N GLN A 303 -18.29 -1.64 -4.14
CA GLN A 303 -19.45 -1.22 -3.32
C GLN A 303 -19.06 -0.84 -1.89
N LEU A 304 -17.77 -0.71 -1.57
CA LEU A 304 -17.31 -0.25 -0.27
C LEU A 304 -17.01 1.25 -0.31
N PHE A 305 -17.75 2.02 0.48
CA PHE A 305 -17.60 3.46 0.60
C PHE A 305 -17.29 3.88 2.03
N ARG A 306 -16.73 5.07 2.18
CA ARG A 306 -16.47 5.74 3.45
C ARG A 306 -16.89 7.20 3.33
N LEU A 307 -17.56 7.72 4.35
CA LEU A 307 -17.75 9.16 4.54
C LEU A 307 -17.07 9.54 5.84
N ASN A 308 -16.13 10.48 5.78
CA ASN A 308 -15.40 10.92 6.97
C ASN A 308 -16.00 12.18 7.62
N VAL A 309 -15.50 12.52 8.82
CA VAL A 309 -15.96 13.68 9.59
C VAL A 309 -15.70 15.03 8.92
N GLU A 310 -14.82 15.07 7.91
CA GLU A 310 -14.53 16.27 7.12
C GLU A 310 -15.39 16.39 5.85
N GLY A 311 -16.38 15.50 5.66
CA GLY A 311 -17.27 15.54 4.50
C GLY A 311 -16.64 15.03 3.20
N GLU A 312 -15.62 14.20 3.30
CA GLU A 312 -15.04 13.47 2.17
C GLU A 312 -15.76 12.12 2.01
N TRP A 313 -16.40 11.92 0.86
CA TRP A 313 -16.94 10.63 0.45
C TRP A 313 -15.95 9.93 -0.47
N SER A 314 -15.49 8.73 -0.12
CA SER A 314 -14.40 8.05 -0.83
C SER A 314 -14.52 6.52 -0.89
N SER A 315 -13.80 5.93 -1.83
CA SER A 315 -13.52 4.49 -1.99
C SER A 315 -12.08 4.33 -2.48
N ASP A 316 -11.27 3.52 -1.79
CA ASP A 316 -9.80 3.49 -1.97
C ASP A 316 -9.15 4.89 -2.04
N GLU A 317 -8.48 5.22 -3.15
CA GLU A 317 -7.89 6.54 -3.41
C GLU A 317 -8.82 7.51 -4.16
N HIS A 318 -10.04 7.08 -4.47
CA HIS A 318 -11.05 7.82 -5.20
C HIS A 318 -11.95 8.60 -4.25
N CYS A 319 -12.00 9.90 -4.44
CA CYS A 319 -12.91 10.80 -3.75
C CYS A 319 -13.98 11.30 -4.70
N PHE A 320 -15.21 11.32 -4.23
CA PHE A 320 -16.37 11.65 -5.05
C PHE A 320 -16.70 13.13 -4.92
N VAL A 321 -16.96 13.79 -6.04
CA VAL A 321 -17.23 15.23 -6.13
C VAL A 321 -18.42 15.51 -7.03
N SER A 322 -19.17 16.56 -6.72
CA SER A 322 -20.31 16.98 -7.55
C SER A 322 -19.86 17.78 -8.77
N HIS A 323 -20.44 17.40 -9.92
CA HIS A 323 -20.28 18.08 -11.21
C HIS A 323 -21.67 18.29 -11.84
N GLY A 324 -22.29 19.43 -11.53
CA GLY A 324 -23.68 19.70 -11.90
C GLY A 324 -24.60 18.65 -11.27
N ASP A 325 -25.18 17.81 -12.12
CA ASP A 325 -26.15 16.78 -11.74
C ASP A 325 -25.53 15.37 -11.67
N SER A 326 -24.21 15.28 -11.74
CA SER A 326 -23.46 14.03 -11.74
C SER A 326 -22.43 13.96 -10.62
N VAL A 327 -22.00 12.75 -10.30
CA VAL A 327 -20.92 12.48 -9.34
C VAL A 327 -19.70 11.96 -10.08
N GLY A 328 -18.63 12.75 -10.07
CA GLY A 328 -17.35 12.39 -10.64
C GLY A 328 -16.38 11.86 -9.58
N THR A 329 -15.25 11.31 -10.04
CA THR A 329 -14.16 10.85 -9.17
C THR A 329 -12.86 11.61 -9.41
N GLN A 330 -12.14 11.91 -8.31
CA GLN A 330 -10.81 12.50 -8.29
C GLN A 330 -9.90 11.81 -7.27
N HIS A 331 -8.60 12.12 -7.27
CA HIS A 331 -7.70 11.69 -6.19
C HIS A 331 -8.08 12.38 -4.87
N CYS A 332 -8.14 11.60 -3.79
CA CYS A 332 -8.38 12.12 -2.44
C CYS A 332 -7.24 12.97 -1.88
N VAL A 333 -6.00 12.73 -2.30
CA VAL A 333 -4.84 13.50 -1.86
C VAL A 333 -4.24 14.21 -3.06
N GLN A 334 -4.18 15.54 -3.02
CA GLN A 334 -3.56 16.35 -4.05
C GLN A 334 -2.68 17.40 -3.39
N MET A 335 -1.44 17.52 -3.86
CA MET A 335 -0.44 18.43 -3.29
C MET A 335 -0.33 18.33 -1.76
N GLY A 336 -0.41 17.10 -1.23
CA GLY A 336 -0.28 16.87 0.22
C GLY A 336 -1.48 17.27 1.06
N ARG A 337 -2.68 17.37 0.47
CA ARG A 337 -3.92 17.72 1.19
C ARG A 337 -5.04 16.77 0.84
N TRP A 338 -5.81 16.37 1.84
CA TRP A 338 -7.08 15.68 1.66
C TRP A 338 -8.10 16.62 1.03
N ILE A 339 -8.57 16.28 -0.17
CA ILE A 339 -9.61 16.99 -0.91
C ILE A 339 -10.54 16.01 -1.65
N PRO A 340 -11.86 16.27 -1.67
CA PRO A 340 -12.50 17.50 -1.23
C PRO A 340 -12.75 17.54 0.29
N LYS A 341 -12.86 18.75 0.85
CA LYS A 341 -13.32 18.96 2.23
C LYS A 341 -14.68 19.62 2.23
N GLY A 342 -15.59 19.11 3.06
CA GLY A 342 -16.94 19.64 3.23
C GLY A 342 -17.86 19.46 2.03
N GLU A 343 -17.52 18.59 1.07
CA GLU A 343 -18.32 18.37 -0.14
C GLU A 343 -19.62 17.63 0.17
N TRP A 344 -19.56 16.64 1.07
CA TRP A 344 -20.68 15.76 1.38
C TRP A 344 -21.11 15.83 2.84
N LYS A 345 -22.42 15.72 3.06
CA LYS A 345 -23.03 15.56 4.37
C LYS A 345 -24.05 14.42 4.30
N TYR A 346 -23.98 13.51 5.26
CA TYR A 346 -25.03 12.50 5.46
C TYR A 346 -26.00 12.98 6.55
N GLU A 347 -27.26 13.15 6.18
CA GLU A 347 -28.32 13.61 7.08
C GLU A 347 -29.04 12.41 7.70
N ASN A 348 -28.70 12.04 8.94
CA ASN A 348 -29.24 10.84 9.59
C ASN A 348 -30.77 10.78 9.68
N GLN A 349 -31.44 11.93 9.82
CA GLN A 349 -32.90 11.99 9.96
C GLN A 349 -33.62 11.65 8.64
N THR A 350 -33.12 12.18 7.52
CA THR A 350 -33.70 11.97 6.19
C THR A 350 -33.04 10.81 5.44
N ARG A 351 -31.90 10.30 5.94
CA ARG A 351 -31.01 9.31 5.28
C ARG A 351 -30.51 9.77 3.92
N GLN A 352 -30.32 11.07 3.73
CA GLN A 352 -29.90 11.64 2.45
C GLN A 352 -28.39 11.92 2.44
N MET A 353 -27.74 11.60 1.33
CA MET A 353 -26.39 12.07 1.01
C MET A 353 -26.50 13.36 0.21
N ARG A 354 -26.13 14.48 0.83
CA ARG A 354 -26.24 15.82 0.25
C ARG A 354 -24.88 16.35 -0.14
N SER A 355 -24.76 16.86 -1.38
CA SER A 355 -23.64 17.69 -1.78
C SER A 355 -23.86 19.11 -1.26
N MET A 356 -22.91 19.61 -0.47
CA MET A 356 -22.93 20.98 0.06
C MET A 356 -22.57 22.01 -1.01
N LYS A 357 -21.78 21.62 -2.02
CA LYS A 357 -21.35 22.49 -3.12
C LYS A 357 -22.48 22.86 -4.07
N VAL A 358 -23.31 21.90 -4.47
CA VAL A 358 -24.46 22.14 -5.37
C VAL A 358 -25.81 22.16 -4.66
N SER A 359 -25.85 21.90 -3.34
CA SER A 359 -27.08 21.83 -2.55
C SER A 359 -28.13 20.84 -3.08
N LYS A 360 -27.67 19.71 -3.64
CA LYS A 360 -28.49 18.62 -4.18
C LYS A 360 -28.24 17.32 -3.45
N CYS A 361 -29.21 16.40 -3.51
CA CYS A 361 -29.17 15.09 -2.87
C CYS A 361 -28.91 14.00 -3.91
N LEU A 362 -28.14 12.99 -3.50
CA LEU A 362 -27.85 11.80 -4.30
C LEU A 362 -29.13 10.99 -4.52
N VAL A 363 -29.43 10.70 -5.78
CA VAL A 363 -30.60 9.92 -6.19
C VAL A 363 -30.18 8.81 -7.15
N THR A 364 -30.98 7.75 -7.24
CA THR A 364 -30.83 6.71 -8.24
C THR A 364 -32.14 6.35 -8.92
N ASP A 365 -32.07 5.99 -10.20
CA ASP A 365 -33.16 5.37 -10.96
C ASP A 365 -33.08 3.83 -10.96
N GLY A 366 -32.16 3.26 -10.17
CA GLY A 366 -31.86 1.83 -10.12
C GLY A 366 -30.67 1.40 -10.99
N LYS A 367 -30.10 2.30 -11.80
CA LYS A 367 -28.87 2.05 -12.59
C LYS A 367 -27.87 3.20 -12.53
N ARG A 368 -28.36 4.43 -12.58
CA ARG A 368 -27.55 5.64 -12.58
C ARG A 368 -27.58 6.32 -11.21
N LEU A 369 -26.50 7.01 -10.89
CA LEU A 369 -26.46 7.96 -9.79
C LEU A 369 -26.46 9.38 -10.36
N SER A 370 -27.31 10.23 -9.80
CA SER A 370 -27.39 11.66 -10.16
C SER A 370 -27.64 12.51 -8.92
N LEU A 371 -27.62 13.83 -9.10
CA LEU A 371 -27.90 14.82 -8.07
C LEU A 371 -29.15 15.62 -8.43
N GLU A 372 -30.14 15.62 -7.52
CA GLU A 372 -31.42 16.33 -7.70
C GLU A 372 -31.75 17.20 -6.48
N SER A 373 -32.75 18.08 -6.61
CA SER A 373 -33.27 18.85 -5.48
C SER A 373 -33.69 17.92 -4.35
N CYS A 374 -33.24 18.21 -3.13
CA CYS A 374 -33.51 17.37 -1.96
C CYS A 374 -35.00 17.34 -1.63
N GLN A 375 -35.55 16.13 -1.49
CA GLN A 375 -36.96 15.87 -1.17
C GLN A 375 -37.04 14.82 -0.06
N ASN A 376 -37.45 15.22 1.15
CA ASN A 376 -37.42 14.36 2.34
C ASN A 376 -38.19 13.03 2.18
N ASN A 377 -39.27 13.03 1.40
CA ASN A 377 -40.14 11.86 1.19
C ASN A 377 -39.74 11.00 -0.02
N ASN A 378 -38.70 11.38 -0.76
CA ASN A 378 -38.26 10.65 -1.95
C ASN A 378 -37.35 9.47 -1.55
N GLN A 379 -37.87 8.25 -1.60
CA GLN A 379 -37.13 7.04 -1.24
C GLN A 379 -35.94 6.76 -2.16
N ALA A 380 -35.96 7.23 -3.42
CA ALA A 380 -34.80 7.14 -4.30
C ALA A 380 -33.62 8.01 -3.83
N GLN A 381 -33.84 8.99 -2.93
CA GLN A 381 -32.81 9.82 -2.32
C GLN A 381 -32.34 9.31 -0.94
N GLN A 382 -32.94 8.24 -0.44
CA GLN A 382 -32.64 7.70 0.90
C GLN A 382 -31.69 6.50 0.79
N TRP A 383 -30.60 6.56 1.56
CA TRP A 383 -29.49 5.61 1.50
C TRP A 383 -29.22 5.04 2.89
N LYS A 384 -29.24 3.71 3.00
CA LYS A 384 -28.85 2.99 4.21
C LYS A 384 -27.42 2.49 4.06
N TRP A 385 -26.59 2.86 5.03
CA TRP A 385 -25.24 2.32 5.15
C TRP A 385 -25.27 1.00 5.91
N LYS A 386 -24.67 -0.03 5.33
CA LYS A 386 -24.46 -1.31 5.99
C LYS A 386 -22.99 -1.66 5.99
N GLU A 387 -22.42 -1.81 7.18
CA GLU A 387 -21.03 -2.21 7.34
C GLU A 387 -20.80 -3.60 6.72
N ILE A 388 -19.71 -3.75 5.97
CA ILE A 388 -19.29 -5.01 5.36
C ILE A 388 -17.95 -5.39 5.95
N TYR A 389 -17.90 -6.51 6.64
CA TYR A 389 -16.64 -7.06 7.15
C TYR A 389 -16.11 -8.10 6.18
N VAL A 390 -14.81 -8.05 5.95
CA VAL A 390 -14.12 -9.13 5.24
C VAL A 390 -13.85 -10.22 6.26
N VAL A 391 -14.33 -11.44 5.98
CA VAL A 391 -14.18 -12.63 6.85
C VAL A 391 -13.22 -13.61 6.20
#